data_AF-A0A259CMC0-F1
#
_entry.id   AF-A0A259CMC0-F1
#
_cell.length_a   1.000
_cell.length_b   1.000
_cell.length_c   1.000
_cell.angle_alpha   90.00
_cell.angle_beta   90.00
_cell.angle_gamma   90.00
#
_symmetry.space_group_name_H-M   'P 1'
#
loop_
_entity.id
_entity.type
_entity.pdbx_description
1 polymer ?
#
loop_
_entity_poly.entity_id
_entity_poly.type
_entity_poly.pdbx_seq_one_letter_code
_entity_poly.pdbx_strand_id
1 'polypeptide(L)'
;PYEEYDRLKGGMNGYATPVSNIGMIFLNDIDVMLDPNVRKAAVAAIDKKAIVDRLLSGYGVPIDTLETPEYDAYDASIKTPYDPAAAVKHLAASGYSVDKPVKFTIQTTKGYMPKDYEMIQAIVGLWRKVGIEATIEVYEIAKHYELRAADKLAPAAFYNWGNSVGDPTTSTGFAMYGPSPHSVWDGKDLIDMINPLWGEKDEAKRIAGWKAAGLGLSCSGRRRNGSIPVRSVIPAA
;
A
#
# COMPACT_ATOMS: atom_id res chain seq x y z
N PRO A 1 10.88 7.80 18.14
CA PRO A 1 11.03 6.33 17.93
C PRO A 1 10.17 5.57 18.94
N TYR A 2 9.52 4.48 18.53
CA TYR A 2 8.58 3.74 19.36
C TYR A 2 9.23 3.23 20.66
N GLU A 3 10.47 2.78 20.54
CA GLU A 3 11.29 2.26 21.64
C GLU A 3 11.58 3.33 22.70
N GLU A 4 11.83 4.56 22.26
CA GLU A 4 12.07 5.69 23.16
C GLU A 4 10.79 6.12 23.88
N TYR A 5 9.64 6.11 23.18
CA TYR A 5 8.35 6.37 23.82
C TYR A 5 8.08 5.34 24.93
N ASP A 6 8.26 4.04 24.63
CA ASP A 6 8.08 2.98 25.62
C ASP A 6 9.03 3.07 26.80
N ARG A 7 10.28 3.50 26.57
CA ARG A 7 11.27 3.73 27.63
C ARG A 7 10.91 4.92 28.51
N LEU A 8 10.33 5.97 27.95
CA LEU A 8 10.11 7.26 28.64
C LEU A 8 8.74 7.42 29.27
N LYS A 9 7.71 6.71 28.82
CA LYS A 9 6.31 6.84 29.30
C LYS A 9 6.10 6.58 30.80
N GLY A 10 7.09 6.00 31.49
CA GLY A 10 7.07 5.81 32.95
C GLY A 10 7.57 7.01 33.76
N GLY A 11 8.21 7.99 33.12
CA GLY A 11 8.79 9.17 33.78
C GLY A 11 8.50 10.51 33.09
N MET A 12 7.88 10.49 31.92
CA MET A 12 7.44 11.67 31.16
C MET A 12 6.02 11.43 30.64
N ASN A 13 5.24 12.50 30.49
CA ASN A 13 3.98 12.43 29.76
C ASN A 13 4.26 12.31 28.27
N GLY A 14 3.58 11.40 27.58
CA GLY A 14 3.64 11.25 26.13
C GLY A 14 2.32 10.69 25.62
N TYR A 15 1.99 10.97 24.35
CA TYR A 15 0.77 10.49 23.70
C TYR A 15 1.10 9.75 22.40
N ALA A 16 0.41 8.65 22.13
CA ALA A 16 0.47 7.97 20.85
C ALA A 16 -0.94 7.85 20.29
N THR A 17 -1.18 8.49 19.14
CA THR A 17 -2.47 8.48 18.47
C THR A 17 -2.31 8.09 17.01
N PRO A 18 -3.26 7.33 16.43
CA PRO A 18 -3.30 7.12 15.00
C PRO A 18 -3.31 8.46 14.26
N VAL A 19 -2.55 8.53 13.17
CA VAL A 19 -2.56 9.66 12.23
C VAL A 19 -3.07 9.19 10.88
N SER A 20 -3.44 10.10 10.00
CA SER A 20 -3.94 9.79 8.66
C SER A 20 -2.91 9.20 7.68
N ASN A 21 -1.64 9.12 8.08
CA ASN A 21 -0.56 8.66 7.21
C ASN A 21 -0.54 7.14 7.06
N ILE A 22 -0.49 6.67 5.81
CA ILE A 22 -0.40 5.27 5.43
C ILE A 22 0.92 5.02 4.69
N GLY A 23 1.67 3.97 5.03
CA GLY A 23 2.68 3.38 4.17
C GLY A 23 2.01 2.54 3.09
N MET A 24 2.38 2.72 1.84
CA MET A 24 1.83 1.96 0.72
C MET A 24 2.93 1.41 -0.17
N ILE A 25 2.75 0.18 -0.66
CA ILE A 25 3.55 -0.33 -1.78
C ILE A 25 2.77 -0.05 -3.04
N PHE A 26 3.29 0.76 -3.95
CA PHE A 26 2.83 0.90 -5.33
C PHE A 26 3.18 -0.38 -6.12
N LEU A 27 2.23 -0.91 -6.89
CA LEU A 27 2.45 -2.03 -7.81
C LEU A 27 2.17 -1.52 -9.23
N ASN A 28 3.24 -1.26 -9.97
CA ASN A 28 3.17 -0.59 -11.27
C ASN A 28 2.74 -1.59 -12.35
N ASP A 29 2.06 -1.15 -13.39
CA ASP A 29 1.58 -2.00 -14.48
C ASP A 29 2.66 -2.30 -15.55
N ILE A 30 3.84 -2.73 -15.10
CA ILE A 30 4.99 -3.09 -15.94
C ILE A 30 5.48 -4.51 -15.65
N ASP A 31 6.23 -5.10 -16.58
CA ASP A 31 6.91 -6.40 -16.42
C ASP A 31 6.02 -7.50 -15.82
N VAL A 32 6.50 -8.21 -14.78
CA VAL A 32 5.77 -9.28 -14.08
C VAL A 32 4.53 -8.77 -13.35
N MET A 33 4.45 -7.48 -13.06
CA MET A 33 3.30 -6.88 -12.40
C MET A 33 2.12 -6.66 -13.35
N LEU A 34 2.26 -6.88 -14.66
CA LEU A 34 1.10 -7.00 -15.56
C LEU A 34 0.21 -8.21 -15.21
N ASP A 35 0.80 -9.25 -14.63
CA ASP A 35 0.10 -10.45 -14.22
C ASP A 35 -0.72 -10.24 -12.93
N PRO A 36 -2.06 -10.32 -12.97
CA PRO A 36 -2.89 -10.15 -11.79
C PRO A 36 -2.63 -11.20 -10.72
N ASN A 37 -2.15 -12.40 -11.06
CA ASN A 37 -1.80 -13.42 -10.07
C ASN A 37 -0.57 -13.03 -9.27
N VAL A 38 0.44 -12.42 -9.90
CA VAL A 38 1.63 -11.92 -9.20
C VAL A 38 1.24 -10.85 -8.18
N ARG A 39 0.37 -9.90 -8.58
CA ARG A 39 -0.11 -8.84 -7.68
C ARG A 39 -0.97 -9.38 -6.53
N LYS A 40 -1.87 -10.33 -6.81
CA LYS A 40 -2.68 -11.00 -5.78
C LYS A 40 -1.82 -11.78 -4.80
N ALA A 41 -0.80 -12.49 -5.28
CA ALA A 41 0.13 -13.21 -4.42
C ALA A 41 0.96 -12.26 -3.53
N ALA A 42 1.45 -11.15 -4.09
CA ALA A 42 2.19 -10.15 -3.34
C ALA A 42 1.37 -9.57 -2.18
N VAL A 43 0.08 -9.29 -2.40
CA VAL A 43 -0.85 -8.82 -1.35
C VAL A 43 -1.12 -9.91 -0.31
N ALA A 44 -1.53 -11.10 -0.75
CA ALA A 44 -1.94 -12.19 0.15
C ALA A 44 -0.79 -12.73 1.02
N ALA A 45 0.46 -12.56 0.59
CA ALA A 45 1.63 -13.02 1.33
C ALA A 45 2.05 -12.10 2.50
N ILE A 46 1.42 -10.93 2.69
CA ILE A 46 1.85 -9.95 3.69
C ILE A 46 1.04 -10.07 4.98
N ASP A 47 1.70 -10.50 6.05
CA ASP A 47 1.16 -10.51 7.41
C ASP A 47 1.31 -9.13 8.06
N LYS A 48 0.34 -8.25 7.74
CA LYS A 48 0.29 -6.88 8.28
C LYS A 48 0.24 -6.86 9.81
N LYS A 49 -0.44 -7.85 10.42
CA LYS A 49 -0.55 -7.93 11.88
C LYS A 49 0.80 -8.26 12.50
N ALA A 50 1.52 -9.26 11.98
CA ALA A 50 2.84 -9.60 12.50
C ALA A 50 3.86 -8.47 12.32
N ILE A 51 3.79 -7.72 11.21
CA ILE A 51 4.65 -6.52 11.01
C ILE A 51 4.35 -5.49 12.10
N VAL A 52 3.08 -5.14 12.32
CA VAL A 52 2.69 -4.16 13.35
C VAL A 52 3.11 -4.63 14.74
N ASP A 53 2.78 -5.86 15.12
CA ASP A 53 3.04 -6.39 16.46
C ASP A 53 4.54 -6.50 16.75
N ARG A 54 5.32 -7.03 15.81
CA ARG A 54 6.72 -7.42 16.05
C ARG A 54 7.73 -6.35 15.66
N LEU A 55 7.47 -5.62 14.58
CA LEU A 55 8.41 -4.62 14.08
C LEU A 55 8.06 -3.22 14.58
N LEU A 56 6.77 -2.87 14.59
CA LEU A 56 6.31 -1.55 15.02
C LEU A 56 5.93 -1.50 16.50
N SER A 57 6.12 -2.58 17.27
CA SER A 57 5.77 -2.68 18.70
C SER A 57 4.31 -2.32 18.99
N GLY A 58 3.40 -2.62 18.07
CA GLY A 58 1.97 -2.28 18.16
C GLY A 58 1.63 -0.84 17.74
N TYR A 59 2.62 0.00 17.38
CA TYR A 59 2.42 1.37 16.91
C TYR A 59 2.09 1.43 15.41
N GLY A 60 1.03 0.73 15.03
CA GLY A 60 0.48 0.72 13.68
C GLY A 60 -0.94 0.19 13.67
N VAL A 61 -1.70 0.53 12.63
CA VAL A 61 -3.04 -0.03 12.44
C VAL A 61 -3.07 -0.74 11.08
N PRO A 62 -3.25 -2.08 11.04
CA PRO A 62 -3.45 -2.78 9.78
C PRO A 62 -4.69 -2.23 9.06
N ILE A 63 -4.54 -1.86 7.80
CA ILE A 63 -5.64 -1.38 6.94
C ILE A 63 -5.68 -2.17 5.64
N ASP A 64 -6.84 -2.22 5.00
CA ASP A 64 -7.09 -2.96 3.76
C ASP A 64 -7.39 -2.02 2.57
N THR A 65 -7.42 -0.71 2.82
CA THR A 65 -7.89 0.33 1.92
C THR A 65 -6.90 1.50 1.91
N LEU A 66 -7.00 2.35 0.90
CA LEU A 66 -6.27 3.62 0.85
C LEU A 66 -6.87 4.68 1.78
N GLU A 67 -8.12 4.51 2.19
CA GLU A 67 -8.80 5.36 3.16
C GLU A 67 -8.62 4.80 4.58
N THR A 68 -8.53 5.67 5.60
CA THR A 68 -8.50 5.27 7.02
C THR A 68 -9.91 5.22 7.62
N PRO A 69 -10.16 4.49 8.72
CA PRO A 69 -11.50 4.34 9.31
C PRO A 69 -12.25 5.64 9.64
N GLU A 70 -11.52 6.74 9.81
CA GLU A 70 -12.06 8.07 10.11
C GLU A 70 -12.59 8.80 8.88
N TYR A 71 -12.36 8.29 7.67
CA TYR A 71 -12.78 8.95 6.42
C TYR A 71 -14.13 8.44 5.95
N ASP A 72 -14.93 9.34 5.39
CA ASP A 72 -16.29 9.03 4.94
C ASP A 72 -16.33 7.95 3.85
N ALA A 73 -15.30 7.90 2.99
CA ALA A 73 -15.14 6.91 1.93
C ALA A 73 -14.52 5.58 2.40
N TYR A 74 -14.21 5.41 3.68
CA TYR A 74 -13.76 4.14 4.20
C TYR A 74 -14.83 3.06 4.01
N ASP A 75 -14.39 1.89 3.54
CA ASP A 75 -15.21 0.71 3.39
C ASP A 75 -14.57 -0.48 4.12
N ALA A 76 -15.11 -0.80 5.30
CA ALA A 76 -14.65 -1.90 6.13
C ALA A 76 -14.86 -3.29 5.50
N SER A 77 -15.70 -3.41 4.46
CA SER A 77 -15.94 -4.67 3.76
C SER A 77 -14.78 -5.09 2.86
N ILE A 78 -13.94 -4.13 2.44
CA ILE A 78 -12.72 -4.41 1.70
C ILE A 78 -11.72 -5.10 2.62
N LYS A 79 -11.20 -6.24 2.19
CA LYS A 79 -10.32 -7.11 2.98
C LYS A 79 -9.18 -7.62 2.13
N THR A 80 -7.96 -7.55 2.66
CA THR A 80 -6.75 -8.16 2.08
C THR A 80 -6.10 -9.05 3.14
N PRO A 81 -6.72 -10.21 3.42
CA PRO A 81 -6.26 -11.09 4.49
C PRO A 81 -4.88 -11.67 4.15
N TYR A 82 -4.10 -11.94 5.19
CA TYR A 82 -2.89 -12.75 5.06
C TYR A 82 -3.28 -14.20 4.77
N ASP A 83 -2.97 -14.67 3.57
CA ASP A 83 -3.23 -16.02 3.10
C ASP A 83 -2.06 -16.50 2.21
N PRO A 84 -0.99 -17.05 2.81
CA PRO A 84 0.16 -17.54 2.05
C PRO A 84 -0.20 -18.73 1.15
N ALA A 85 -1.24 -19.50 1.46
CA ALA A 85 -1.68 -20.61 0.62
C ALA A 85 -2.35 -20.10 -0.66
N ALA A 86 -3.20 -19.06 -0.57
CA ALA A 86 -3.72 -18.37 -1.73
C ALA A 86 -2.61 -17.72 -2.56
N ALA A 87 -1.59 -17.13 -1.92
CA ALA A 87 -0.46 -16.56 -2.63
C ALA A 87 0.29 -17.60 -3.49
N VAL A 88 0.59 -18.77 -2.91
CA VAL A 88 1.20 -19.89 -3.65
C VAL A 88 0.31 -20.35 -4.79
N LYS A 89 -1.01 -20.47 -4.57
CA LYS A 89 -1.97 -20.86 -5.61
C LYS A 89 -1.99 -19.87 -6.78
N HIS A 90 -1.95 -18.57 -6.51
CA HIS A 90 -1.88 -17.54 -7.54
C HIS A 90 -0.58 -17.65 -8.34
N LEU A 91 0.58 -17.75 -7.68
CA LEU A 91 1.87 -17.88 -8.35
C LEU A 91 1.94 -19.14 -9.23
N ALA A 92 1.42 -20.27 -8.74
CA ALA A 92 1.37 -21.51 -9.49
C ALA A 92 0.52 -21.40 -10.77
N ALA A 93 -0.59 -20.65 -10.73
CA ALA A 93 -1.42 -20.39 -11.91
C ALA A 93 -0.68 -19.63 -13.02
N SER A 94 0.42 -18.97 -12.67
CA SER A 94 1.31 -18.25 -13.60
C SER A 94 2.66 -18.94 -13.81
N GLY A 95 2.80 -20.19 -13.34
CA GLY A 95 4.00 -21.00 -13.55
C GLY A 95 5.20 -20.59 -12.69
N TYR A 96 4.96 -19.93 -11.56
CA TYR A 96 5.94 -19.62 -10.52
C TYR A 96 5.79 -20.55 -9.32
N SER A 97 6.88 -20.77 -8.61
CA SER A 97 6.94 -21.55 -7.38
C SER A 97 8.11 -21.08 -6.51
N VAL A 98 8.32 -21.68 -5.34
CA VAL A 98 9.53 -21.41 -4.53
C VAL A 98 10.82 -21.76 -5.29
N ASP A 99 10.81 -22.84 -6.08
CA ASP A 99 11.98 -23.26 -6.88
C ASP A 99 12.15 -22.45 -8.17
N LYS A 100 11.06 -21.82 -8.64
CA LYS A 100 11.04 -20.95 -9.82
C LYS A 100 10.36 -19.63 -9.45
N PRO A 101 11.02 -18.77 -8.64
CA PRO A 101 10.39 -17.59 -8.10
C PRO A 101 10.14 -16.53 -9.19
N VAL A 102 9.08 -15.75 -9.01
CA VAL A 102 8.92 -14.49 -9.75
C VAL A 102 9.91 -13.49 -9.19
N LYS A 103 10.59 -12.74 -10.07
CA LYS A 103 11.64 -11.79 -9.69
C LYS A 103 11.26 -10.37 -10.09
N PHE A 104 11.48 -9.41 -9.19
CA PHE A 104 11.32 -7.98 -9.47
C PHE A 104 12.08 -7.12 -8.45
N THR A 105 12.17 -5.82 -8.72
CA THR A 105 12.75 -4.84 -7.78
C THR A 105 11.64 -4.17 -6.98
N ILE A 106 11.86 -4.02 -5.67
CA ILE A 106 11.09 -3.13 -4.81
C ILE A 106 11.94 -1.95 -4.36
N GLN A 107 11.50 -0.73 -4.65
CA GLN A 107 12.15 0.49 -4.20
C GLN A 107 11.62 0.92 -2.83
N THR A 108 12.47 1.47 -1.97
CA THR A 108 12.09 2.03 -0.67
C THR A 108 13.07 3.11 -0.22
N THR A 109 12.65 3.97 0.71
CA THR A 109 13.54 4.84 1.46
C THR A 109 14.15 4.10 2.65
N LYS A 110 15.17 4.71 3.27
CA LYS A 110 15.73 4.26 4.55
C LYS A 110 15.84 5.45 5.50
N GLY A 111 14.95 5.48 6.49
CA GLY A 111 14.89 6.52 7.52
C GLY A 111 14.02 7.72 7.18
N TYR A 112 13.20 7.66 6.12
CA TYR A 112 12.18 8.69 5.87
C TYR A 112 10.96 8.52 6.78
N MET A 113 10.53 7.26 6.94
CA MET A 113 9.56 6.86 7.95
C MET A 113 10.21 5.93 8.97
N PRO A 114 9.74 5.92 10.23
CA PRO A 114 10.20 4.95 11.22
C PRO A 114 10.10 3.53 10.68
N LYS A 115 11.25 2.85 10.58
CA LYS A 115 11.38 1.46 10.16
C LYS A 115 10.89 1.15 8.73
N ASP A 116 10.90 2.13 7.82
CA ASP A 116 10.54 1.93 6.40
C ASP A 116 11.32 0.79 5.74
N TYR A 117 12.65 0.83 5.84
CA TYR A 117 13.52 -0.18 5.28
C TYR A 117 13.31 -1.56 5.91
N GLU A 118 13.20 -1.63 7.24
CA GLU A 118 12.97 -2.87 7.98
C GLU A 118 11.59 -3.48 7.66
N MET A 119 10.56 -2.66 7.44
CA MET A 119 9.25 -3.13 6.99
C MET A 119 9.37 -3.83 5.64
N ILE A 120 10.13 -3.24 4.71
CA ILE A 120 10.34 -3.83 3.38
C ILE A 120 11.20 -5.08 3.44
N GLN A 121 12.22 -5.13 4.31
CA GLN A 121 12.96 -6.37 4.56
C GLN A 121 12.05 -7.49 5.10
N ALA A 122 11.13 -7.17 6.01
CA ALA A 122 10.18 -8.14 6.53
C ALA A 122 9.22 -8.64 5.43
N ILE A 123 8.69 -7.73 4.61
CA ILE A 123 7.82 -8.05 3.47
C ILE A 123 8.54 -8.94 2.45
N VAL A 124 9.77 -8.60 2.05
CA VAL A 124 10.57 -9.43 1.15
C VAL A 124 10.85 -10.80 1.77
N GLY A 125 11.05 -10.88 3.09
CA GLY A 125 11.18 -12.16 3.80
C GLY A 125 9.91 -13.01 3.74
N LEU A 126 8.72 -12.41 3.81
CA LEU A 126 7.44 -13.11 3.65
C LEU A 126 7.20 -13.56 2.20
N TRP A 127 7.51 -12.70 1.24
CA TRP A 127 7.43 -12.97 -0.20
C TRP A 127 8.28 -14.16 -0.64
N ARG A 128 9.49 -14.30 -0.11
CA ARG A 128 10.35 -15.46 -0.41
C ARG A 128 9.70 -16.79 -0.06
N LYS A 129 8.90 -16.85 1.01
CA LYS A 129 8.23 -18.08 1.45
C LYS A 129 7.19 -18.61 0.47
N VAL A 130 6.66 -17.74 -0.40
CA VAL A 130 5.61 -18.11 -1.36
C VAL A 130 6.13 -18.22 -2.80
N GLY A 131 7.40 -17.88 -3.05
CA GLY A 131 7.98 -17.89 -4.40
C GLY A 131 8.08 -16.51 -5.07
N ILE A 132 8.19 -15.45 -4.29
CA ILE A 132 8.52 -14.10 -4.77
C ILE A 132 9.94 -13.73 -4.31
N GLU A 133 10.84 -13.47 -5.25
CA GLU A 133 12.21 -13.02 -5.00
C GLU A 133 12.34 -11.54 -5.39
N ALA A 134 12.12 -10.65 -4.43
CA ALA A 134 12.25 -9.22 -4.64
C ALA A 134 13.63 -8.69 -4.20
N THR A 135 14.27 -7.91 -5.07
CA THR A 135 15.50 -7.18 -4.76
C THR A 135 15.14 -5.80 -4.21
N ILE A 136 15.69 -5.45 -3.04
CA ILE A 136 15.44 -4.13 -2.43
C ILE A 136 16.42 -3.13 -3.02
N GLU A 137 15.88 -2.05 -3.60
CA GLU A 137 16.63 -0.87 -4.01
C GLU A 137 16.31 0.27 -3.07
N VAL A 138 17.34 0.92 -2.51
CA VAL A 138 17.16 2.09 -1.64
C VAL A 138 17.40 3.35 -2.45
N TYR A 139 16.48 4.29 -2.33
CA TYR A 139 16.58 5.61 -2.95
C TYR A 139 16.28 6.75 -1.96
N GLU A 140 16.58 7.96 -2.40
CA GLU A 140 16.23 9.19 -1.69
C GLU A 140 14.81 9.65 -2.05
N ILE A 141 14.20 10.41 -1.14
CA ILE A 141 12.83 10.90 -1.29
C ILE A 141 12.61 11.74 -2.55
N ALA A 142 13.58 12.59 -2.89
CA ALA A 142 13.53 13.41 -4.10
C ALA A 142 13.50 12.53 -5.36
N LYS A 143 14.25 11.41 -5.33
CA LYS A 143 14.28 10.46 -6.44
C LYS A 143 12.96 9.71 -6.57
N HIS A 144 12.29 9.38 -5.46
CA HIS A 144 10.94 8.80 -5.50
C HIS A 144 9.98 9.71 -6.28
N TYR A 145 9.93 11.01 -5.97
CA TYR A 145 9.02 11.94 -6.66
C TYR A 145 9.37 12.10 -8.14
N GLU A 146 10.66 12.20 -8.46
CA GLU A 146 11.13 12.28 -9.84
C GLU A 146 10.72 11.05 -10.66
N LEU A 147 10.93 9.84 -10.12
CA LEU A 147 10.60 8.60 -10.79
C LEU A 147 9.09 8.39 -10.92
N ARG A 148 8.32 8.77 -9.89
CA ARG A 148 6.86 8.65 -9.90
C ARG A 148 6.23 9.58 -10.93
N ALA A 149 6.64 10.85 -10.97
CA ALA A 149 6.11 11.82 -11.92
C ALA A 149 6.49 11.51 -13.39
N ALA A 150 7.48 10.64 -13.60
CA ALA A 150 7.96 10.23 -14.92
C ALA A 150 7.57 8.79 -15.30
N ASP A 151 6.72 8.12 -14.50
CA ASP A 151 6.29 6.73 -14.69
C ASP A 151 7.46 5.73 -14.82
N LYS A 152 8.49 5.94 -13.98
CA LYS A 152 9.76 5.18 -13.99
C LYS A 152 10.07 4.48 -12.66
N LEU A 153 9.09 4.38 -11.77
CA LEU A 153 9.25 3.59 -10.55
C LEU A 153 9.45 2.10 -10.92
N ALA A 154 10.20 1.37 -10.09
CA ALA A 154 10.37 -0.07 -10.21
C ALA A 154 9.02 -0.82 -10.09
N PRO A 155 8.94 -2.10 -10.49
CA PRO A 155 7.67 -2.84 -10.47
C PRO A 155 6.93 -2.79 -9.12
N ALA A 156 7.67 -2.69 -8.01
CA ALA A 156 7.12 -2.29 -6.73
C ALA A 156 7.88 -1.08 -6.14
N ALA A 157 7.18 -0.20 -5.43
CA ALA A 157 7.81 0.91 -4.71
C ALA A 157 7.06 1.22 -3.41
N PHE A 158 7.74 1.26 -2.27
CA PHE A 158 7.16 1.67 -0.99
C PHE A 158 7.33 3.16 -0.75
N TYR A 159 6.23 3.81 -0.36
CA TYR A 159 6.23 5.22 0.01
C TYR A 159 5.02 5.54 0.90
N ASN A 160 5.13 6.55 1.77
CA ASN A 160 4.03 6.97 2.65
C ASN A 160 3.13 8.01 1.99
N TRP A 161 1.84 7.74 2.01
CA TRP A 161 0.81 8.67 1.62
C TRP A 161 0.19 9.33 2.85
N GLY A 162 0.27 10.67 2.90
CA GLY A 162 -0.41 11.47 3.91
C GLY A 162 -1.66 12.11 3.34
N ASN A 163 -2.79 11.96 4.02
CA ASN A 163 -4.01 12.71 3.73
C ASN A 163 -4.37 13.55 4.96
N SER A 164 -4.01 14.84 4.96
CA SER A 164 -4.31 15.72 6.10
C SER A 164 -5.70 16.34 6.06
N VAL A 165 -6.41 16.22 4.94
CA VAL A 165 -7.70 16.88 4.71
C VAL A 165 -8.88 15.95 4.98
N GLY A 166 -8.66 14.62 4.94
CA GLY A 166 -9.70 13.61 5.13
C GLY A 166 -10.60 13.40 3.90
N ASP A 167 -10.28 14.06 2.78
CA ASP A 167 -11.02 13.94 1.55
C ASP A 167 -10.47 12.77 0.68
N PRO A 168 -11.33 11.85 0.21
CA PRO A 168 -10.92 10.68 -0.57
C PRO A 168 -10.32 11.02 -1.95
N THR A 169 -10.55 12.23 -2.46
CA THR A 169 -9.89 12.72 -3.68
C THR A 169 -8.37 12.64 -3.57
N THR A 170 -7.81 12.78 -2.38
CA THR A 170 -6.37 12.68 -2.18
C THR A 170 -5.88 11.24 -2.26
N SER A 171 -6.57 10.31 -1.63
CA SER A 171 -6.08 8.93 -1.48
C SER A 171 -6.54 8.06 -2.65
N THR A 172 -7.84 7.86 -2.82
CA THR A 172 -8.37 7.09 -3.97
C THR A 172 -8.26 7.86 -5.29
N GLY A 173 -8.40 9.19 -5.27
CA GLY A 173 -8.31 10.01 -6.48
C GLY A 173 -6.88 10.12 -7.01
N PHE A 174 -6.04 10.96 -6.40
CA PHE A 174 -4.71 11.24 -6.94
C PHE A 174 -3.79 10.01 -6.99
N ALA A 175 -3.81 9.13 -5.98
CA ALA A 175 -2.89 8.00 -5.98
C ALA A 175 -3.23 6.94 -7.03
N MET A 176 -4.48 6.88 -7.53
CA MET A 176 -4.95 5.81 -8.42
C MET A 176 -5.56 6.30 -9.75
N TYR A 177 -5.60 7.61 -9.98
CA TYR A 177 -6.03 8.20 -11.24
C TYR A 177 -4.83 8.32 -12.18
N GLY A 178 -4.74 7.48 -13.21
CA GLY A 178 -3.61 7.42 -14.15
C GLY A 178 -3.08 8.78 -14.64
N PRO A 179 -3.93 9.73 -15.07
CA PRO A 179 -3.45 11.05 -15.49
C PRO A 179 -2.86 11.92 -14.37
N SER A 180 -2.94 11.50 -13.11
CA SER A 180 -2.26 12.15 -11.99
C SER A 180 -0.77 11.75 -11.98
N PRO A 181 0.17 12.69 -11.78
CA PRO A 181 1.59 12.39 -11.60
C PRO A 181 1.89 11.66 -10.26
N HIS A 182 0.86 11.15 -9.62
CA HIS A 182 0.88 10.47 -8.34
C HIS A 182 0.43 9.02 -8.44
N SER A 183 -0.21 8.65 -9.55
CA SER A 183 -0.56 7.28 -9.87
C SER A 183 0.59 6.60 -10.60
N VAL A 184 0.59 5.28 -10.53
CA VAL A 184 1.48 4.38 -11.30
C VAL A 184 0.64 3.37 -12.08
N TRP A 185 -0.67 3.62 -12.15
CA TRP A 185 -1.67 2.72 -12.68
C TRP A 185 -2.52 3.47 -13.70
N ASP A 186 -2.48 3.00 -14.95
CA ASP A 186 -3.13 3.65 -16.09
C ASP A 186 -4.33 2.87 -16.65
N GLY A 187 -4.93 2.02 -15.82
CA GLY A 187 -6.13 1.27 -16.18
C GLY A 187 -7.30 2.19 -16.55
N LYS A 188 -7.71 2.18 -17.83
CA LYS A 188 -8.83 2.97 -18.35
C LYS A 188 -10.10 2.82 -17.52
N ASP A 189 -10.36 1.61 -17.06
CA ASP A 189 -11.53 1.26 -16.27
C ASP A 189 -11.57 1.96 -14.90
N LEU A 190 -10.42 2.12 -14.24
CA LEU A 190 -10.30 2.89 -13.01
C LEU A 190 -10.37 4.40 -13.28
N ILE A 191 -9.74 4.86 -14.37
CA ILE A 191 -9.84 6.25 -14.84
C ILE A 191 -11.31 6.62 -15.09
N ASP A 192 -12.06 5.79 -15.82
CA ASP A 192 -13.47 6.04 -16.13
C ASP A 192 -14.35 6.10 -14.86
N MET A 193 -14.03 5.32 -13.82
CA MET A 193 -14.72 5.37 -12.52
C MET A 193 -14.40 6.65 -11.73
N ILE A 194 -13.14 7.09 -11.73
CA ILE A 194 -12.67 8.23 -10.94
C ILE A 194 -13.00 9.57 -11.62
N ASN A 195 -12.87 9.65 -12.95
CA ASN A 195 -12.99 10.90 -13.71
C ASN A 195 -14.25 11.72 -13.42
N PRO A 196 -15.48 11.14 -13.33
CA PRO A 196 -16.67 11.91 -13.03
C PRO A 196 -16.72 12.45 -11.59
N LEU A 197 -15.99 11.84 -10.65
CA LEU A 197 -16.04 12.19 -9.22
C LEU A 197 -15.37 13.54 -8.91
N TRP A 198 -14.45 14.00 -9.76
CA TRP A 198 -13.79 15.31 -9.62
C TRP A 198 -14.75 16.49 -9.76
N GLY A 199 -15.84 16.32 -10.51
CA GLY A 199 -16.84 17.35 -10.78
C GLY A 199 -18.20 17.10 -10.12
N GLU A 200 -18.35 16.02 -9.36
CA GLU A 200 -19.59 15.69 -8.66
C GLU A 200 -19.83 16.68 -7.50
N LYS A 201 -20.98 17.34 -7.52
CA LYS A 201 -21.35 18.39 -6.56
C LYS A 201 -22.15 17.84 -5.38
N ASP A 202 -22.80 16.69 -5.57
CA ASP A 202 -23.53 16.00 -4.53
C ASP A 202 -22.56 15.16 -3.69
N GLU A 203 -22.34 15.58 -2.44
CA GLU A 203 -21.35 14.97 -1.57
C GLU A 203 -21.61 13.49 -1.31
N ALA A 204 -22.88 13.11 -1.11
CA ALA A 204 -23.23 11.71 -0.85
C ALA A 204 -22.94 10.83 -2.08
N LYS A 205 -23.24 11.32 -3.29
CA LYS A 205 -22.89 10.62 -4.54
C LYS A 205 -21.39 10.56 -4.75
N ARG A 206 -20.66 11.64 -4.46
CA ARG A 206 -19.21 11.71 -4.55
C ARG A 206 -18.56 10.65 -3.66
N ILE A 207 -18.93 10.61 -2.38
CA ILE A 207 -18.44 9.61 -1.41
C ILE A 207 -18.80 8.18 -1.82
N ALA A 208 -20.03 7.93 -2.27
CA ALA A 208 -20.44 6.61 -2.77
C ALA A 208 -19.61 6.18 -3.99
N GLY A 209 -19.31 7.10 -4.89
CA GLY A 209 -18.42 6.88 -6.03
C GLY A 209 -17.01 6.52 -5.61
N TRP A 210 -16.45 7.21 -4.62
CA TRP A 210 -15.12 6.89 -4.08
C TRP A 210 -15.07 5.51 -3.43
N LYS A 211 -16.11 5.11 -2.70
CA LYS A 211 -16.24 3.73 -2.17
C LYS A 211 -16.27 2.70 -3.28
N ALA A 212 -17.02 2.96 -4.36
CA ALA A 212 -17.08 2.06 -5.50
C ALA A 212 -15.73 1.95 -6.24
N ALA A 213 -14.99 3.05 -6.39
CA ALA A 213 -13.64 3.03 -6.93
C ALA A 213 -12.68 2.23 -6.03
N GLY A 214 -12.78 2.40 -4.70
CA GLY A 214 -12.07 1.60 -3.71
C GLY A 214 -12.34 0.09 -3.83
N LEU A 215 -13.60 -0.31 -3.95
CA LEU A 215 -13.99 -1.71 -4.21
C LEU A 215 -13.46 -2.22 -5.56
N GLY A 216 -13.43 -1.34 -6.56
CA GLY A 216 -12.85 -1.63 -7.87
C GLY A 216 -11.35 -1.94 -7.83
N LEU A 217 -10.63 -1.46 -6.82
CA LEU A 217 -9.22 -1.78 -6.56
C LEU A 217 -9.06 -3.18 -5.93
N SER A 218 -10.03 -3.64 -5.13
CA SER A 218 -9.94 -4.90 -4.38
C SER A 218 -10.59 -6.13 -5.05
N CYS A 219 -11.63 -5.95 -5.87
CA CYS A 219 -12.54 -7.05 -6.24
C CYS A 219 -12.51 -7.53 -7.72
N SER A 220 -11.65 -7.01 -8.60
CA SER A 220 -11.76 -7.30 -10.03
C SER A 220 -10.82 -8.42 -10.53
N GLY A 221 -11.41 -9.56 -10.88
CA GLY A 221 -10.77 -10.73 -11.51
C GLY A 221 -10.29 -10.57 -12.95
N ARG A 222 -10.28 -9.36 -13.53
CA ARG A 222 -9.61 -9.06 -14.80
C ARG A 222 -8.61 -7.92 -14.57
N ARG A 223 -7.32 -8.26 -14.62
CA ARG A 223 -6.20 -7.30 -14.60
C ARG A 223 -6.18 -6.29 -13.44
N ARG A 224 -6.53 -6.63 -12.18
CA ARG A 224 -6.38 -5.67 -11.07
C ARG A 224 -5.76 -6.28 -9.81
N ASN A 225 -4.87 -5.49 -9.21
CA ASN A 225 -4.57 -5.35 -7.78
C ASN A 225 -3.44 -4.32 -7.65
N GLY A 226 -3.79 -3.08 -7.33
CA GLY A 226 -2.88 -1.97 -7.11
C GLY A 226 -2.82 -1.63 -5.62
N SER A 227 -1.60 -1.52 -5.14
CA SER A 227 -1.14 -1.06 -3.83
C SER A 227 -1.49 -1.81 -2.53
N ILE A 228 -0.50 -1.92 -1.63
CA ILE A 228 -0.61 -2.56 -0.31
C ILE A 228 -0.44 -1.51 0.80
N PRO A 229 -1.51 -1.08 1.50
CA PRO A 229 -1.44 -0.04 2.53
C PRO A 229 -1.25 -0.58 3.97
N VAL A 230 -0.54 0.17 4.82
CA VAL A 230 -0.31 -0.04 6.27
C VAL A 230 -0.33 1.32 6.96
N ARG A 231 -1.18 1.55 7.97
CA ARG A 231 -1.29 2.86 8.63
C ARG A 231 -0.22 3.04 9.72
N SER A 232 0.39 4.22 9.75
CA SER A 232 1.37 4.62 10.78
C SER A 232 0.70 5.27 12.00
N VAL A 233 1.25 5.01 13.19
CA VAL A 233 0.97 5.77 14.42
C VAL A 233 2.19 6.63 14.71
N ILE A 234 2.00 7.92 15.03
CA ILE A 234 3.09 8.82 15.40
C ILE A 234 3.01 9.10 16.90
N PRO A 235 3.98 8.66 17.73
CA PRO A 235 4.09 9.09 19.11
C PRO A 235 4.59 10.53 19.18
N ALA A 236 3.88 11.37 19.94
CA ALA A 236 4.26 12.73 20.31
C ALA A 236 4.69 12.77 21.78
N ALA A 237 5.84 13.40 22.05
CA ALA A 237 6.35 13.67 23.40
C ALA A 237 5.91 15.06 23.85
#